data_AF-A0A2V6DA38-F1
#
_entry.id   AF-A0A2V6DA38-F1
#
_cell.length_a   1.000
_cell.length_b   1.000
_cell.length_c   1.000
_cell.angle_alpha   90.00
_cell.angle_beta   90.00
_cell.angle_gamma   90.00
#
_symmetry.space_group_name_H-M   'P 1'
#
loop_
_entity.id
_entity.type
_entity.pdbx_description
1 polymer ?
#
loop_
_entity_poly.entity_id
_entity_poly.type
_entity_poly.pdbx_seq_one_letter_code
_entity_poly.pdbx_strand_id
1 'polypeptide(L)'
;MSSGLFRNAARWIFLVALIYAPWAYGGTTSASIQIINWLLLAAFILLIVELAVGGRRPAFPRLLLFLVVALVGIGGWMALNATSIYDSDFHTFVPLRNFAPRLAGSVDFAISAAWMLRGALLLCAILFVVDLSQSNRWLLRLWFT
;
A
#
# COMPACT_ATOMS: atom_id res chain seq x y z
N MET A 1 6.64 -23.96 11.54
CA MET A 1 5.17 -24.12 11.52
C MET A 1 4.39 -22.79 11.58
N SER A 2 5.02 -21.63 11.82
CA SER A 2 4.34 -20.33 12.00
C SER A 2 4.15 -19.50 10.71
N SER A 3 5.03 -19.61 9.72
CA SER A 3 4.98 -18.79 8.49
C SER A 3 3.71 -18.99 7.66
N GLY A 4 3.19 -20.21 7.59
CA GLY A 4 1.96 -20.53 6.85
C GLY A 4 0.72 -19.83 7.41
N LEU A 5 0.67 -19.59 8.73
CA LEU A 5 -0.48 -18.97 9.39
C LEU A 5 -0.57 -17.47 9.07
N PHE A 6 0.56 -16.75 9.13
CA PHE A 6 0.63 -15.34 8.73
C PHE A 6 0.24 -15.14 7.27
N ARG A 7 0.71 -16.02 6.38
CA ARG A 7 0.34 -15.99 4.97
C ARG A 7 -1.16 -16.21 4.77
N ASN A 8 -1.75 -17.16 5.49
CA ASN A 8 -3.18 -17.44 5.36
C ASN A 8 -4.03 -16.30 5.92
N ALA A 9 -3.63 -15.70 7.04
CA ALA A 9 -4.27 -14.51 7.59
C ALA A 9 -4.21 -13.33 6.61
N ALA A 10 -3.04 -13.04 6.03
CA ALA A 10 -2.89 -11.99 5.02
C ALA A 10 -3.81 -12.19 3.81
N ARG A 11 -3.95 -13.44 3.35
CA ARG A 11 -4.88 -13.80 2.26
C ARG A 11 -6.32 -13.52 2.61
N TRP A 12 -6.77 -13.95 3.79
CA TRP A 12 -8.14 -13.73 4.23
C TRP A 12 -8.47 -12.25 4.37
N ILE A 13 -7.55 -11.47 4.96
CA ILE A 13 -7.73 -10.01 5.07
C ILE A 13 -7.79 -9.36 3.68
N PHE A 14 -6.94 -9.78 2.74
CA PHE A 14 -6.99 -9.29 1.37
C PHE A 14 -8.32 -9.65 0.66
N LEU A 15 -8.82 -10.88 0.84
CA LEU A 15 -10.12 -11.29 0.28
C LEU A 15 -11.28 -10.49 0.89
N VAL A 16 -11.25 -10.25 2.20
CA VAL A 16 -12.22 -9.38 2.88
C VAL A 16 -12.17 -7.98 2.28
N ALA A 17 -10.97 -7.42 2.05
CA ALA A 17 -10.82 -6.11 1.41
C ALA A 17 -11.40 -6.09 -0.01
N LEU A 18 -11.19 -7.16 -0.79
CA LEU A 18 -11.68 -7.28 -2.17
C LEU A 18 -13.22 -7.33 -2.23
N ILE A 19 -13.85 -8.02 -1.29
CA ILE A 19 -15.33 -8.11 -1.20
C ILE A 19 -15.91 -6.82 -0.63
N TYR A 20 -15.24 -6.25 0.38
CA TYR A 20 -15.69 -5.03 1.04
C TYR A 20 -15.64 -3.81 0.12
N ALA A 21 -14.61 -3.70 -0.73
CA ALA A 21 -14.40 -2.52 -1.56
C ALA A 21 -15.61 -2.20 -2.48
N PRO A 22 -16.15 -3.13 -3.29
CA PRO A 22 -17.36 -2.89 -4.08
C PRO A 22 -18.59 -2.56 -3.23
N TRP A 23 -18.76 -3.25 -2.09
CA TRP A 23 -19.88 -3.03 -1.18
C TRP A 23 -19.86 -1.63 -0.55
N ALA A 24 -18.66 -1.12 -0.28
CA ALA A 24 -18.44 0.20 0.29
C ALA A 24 -18.20 1.27 -0.80
N TYR A 25 -18.93 1.19 -1.92
CA TYR A 25 -18.90 2.14 -3.05
C TYR A 25 -17.49 2.35 -3.64
N GLY A 26 -16.65 1.32 -3.63
CA GLY A 26 -15.32 1.36 -4.25
C GLY A 26 -14.33 2.34 -3.60
N GLY A 27 -14.56 2.79 -2.37
CA GLY A 27 -13.70 3.79 -1.72
C GLY A 27 -14.00 5.23 -2.15
N THR A 28 -15.24 5.56 -2.52
CA THR A 28 -15.66 6.94 -2.81
C THR A 28 -15.98 7.75 -1.55
N THR A 29 -16.20 7.10 -0.40
CA THR A 29 -16.45 7.76 0.90
C THR A 29 -15.21 7.73 1.78
N SER A 30 -15.04 8.77 2.62
CA SER A 30 -13.87 8.88 3.53
C SER A 30 -13.74 7.68 4.48
N ALA A 31 -14.86 7.21 5.04
CA ALA A 31 -14.90 6.03 5.90
C ALA A 31 -14.49 4.75 5.16
N SER A 32 -14.99 4.54 3.94
CA SER A 32 -14.64 3.38 3.12
C SER A 32 -13.14 3.36 2.80
N ILE A 33 -12.58 4.51 2.42
CA ILE A 33 -11.14 4.64 2.15
C ILE A 33 -10.31 4.28 3.38
N GLN A 34 -10.68 4.79 4.55
CA GLN A 34 -9.94 4.49 5.79
C GLN A 34 -9.97 2.98 6.10
N ILE A 35 -11.13 2.35 6.00
CA ILE A 35 -11.27 0.91 6.26
C ILE A 35 -10.45 0.09 5.28
N ILE A 36 -10.52 0.40 3.98
CA ILE A 36 -9.73 -0.28 2.95
C ILE A 36 -8.24 -0.11 3.22
N ASN A 37 -7.79 1.10 3.56
CA ASN A 37 -6.38 1.36 3.90
C ASN A 37 -5.93 0.53 5.10
N TRP A 38 -6.74 0.44 6.16
CA TRP A 38 -6.42 -0.39 7.33
C TRP A 38 -6.34 -1.87 6.99
N LEU A 39 -7.27 -2.38 6.17
CA LEU A 39 -7.24 -3.78 5.72
C LEU A 39 -5.99 -4.07 4.89
N LEU A 40 -5.66 -3.21 3.93
CA LEU A 40 -4.47 -3.37 3.10
C LEU A 40 -3.19 -3.24 3.92
N LEU A 41 -3.14 -2.32 4.89
CA LEU A 41 -1.99 -2.16 5.78
C LEU A 41 -1.79 -3.41 6.65
N ALA A 42 -2.86 -3.97 7.21
CA ALA A 42 -2.80 -5.20 7.98
C ALA A 42 -2.29 -6.37 7.13
N ALA A 43 -2.80 -6.53 5.91
CA ALA A 43 -2.33 -7.55 4.97
C ALA A 43 -0.84 -7.35 4.63
N PHE A 44 -0.40 -6.11 4.43
CA PHE A 44 0.99 -5.79 4.14
C PHE A 44 1.93 -6.10 5.31
N ILE A 45 1.56 -5.72 6.55
CA ILE A 45 2.36 -6.03 7.75
C ILE A 45 2.52 -7.55 7.91
N LEU A 46 1.43 -8.31 7.76
CA LEU A 46 1.49 -9.77 7.83
C LEU A 46 2.37 -10.39 6.75
N LEU A 47 2.38 -9.80 5.54
CA LEU A 47 3.28 -10.21 4.46
C LEU A 47 4.75 -9.96 4.81
N ILE A 48 5.09 -8.79 5.36
CA ILE A 48 6.45 -8.48 5.82
C ILE A 48 6.90 -9.45 6.91
N VAL A 49 6.03 -9.70 7.90
CA VAL A 49 6.31 -10.64 9.00
C VAL A 49 6.53 -12.05 8.44
N GLU A 50 5.73 -12.49 7.47
CA GLU A 50 5.93 -13.79 6.83
C GLU A 50 7.25 -13.88 6.07
N LEU A 51 7.62 -12.85 5.31
CA LEU A 51 8.91 -12.79 4.61
C LEU A 51 10.09 -12.81 5.58
N ALA A 52 9.98 -12.07 6.69
CA ALA A 52 11.01 -11.98 7.72
C ALA A 52 11.17 -13.30 8.51
N VAL A 53 10.07 -13.91 8.95
CA VAL A 53 10.07 -15.14 9.76
C VAL A 53 10.27 -16.39 8.90
N GLY A 54 9.73 -16.40 7.69
CA GLY A 54 9.75 -17.55 6.78
C GLY A 54 11.04 -17.68 5.97
N GLY A 55 11.89 -16.64 5.93
CA GLY A 55 13.14 -16.63 5.17
C GLY A 55 12.96 -16.87 3.67
N ARG A 56 11.71 -16.82 3.18
CA ARG A 56 11.35 -17.11 1.80
C ARG A 56 11.71 -15.89 0.96
N ARG A 57 12.40 -16.10 -0.16
CA ARG A 57 12.62 -15.03 -1.13
C ARG A 57 11.34 -14.82 -1.94
N PRO A 58 10.91 -13.56 -2.14
CA PRO A 58 9.78 -13.28 -3.02
C PRO A 58 10.07 -13.82 -4.43
N ALA A 59 9.06 -14.42 -5.05
CA ALA A 59 9.22 -15.08 -6.35
C ALA A 59 9.22 -14.11 -7.56
N PHE A 60 9.01 -12.82 -7.31
CA PHE A 60 9.02 -11.78 -8.35
C PHE A 60 10.45 -11.27 -8.66
N PRO A 61 10.69 -10.75 -9.89
CA PRO A 61 12.00 -10.26 -10.29
C PRO A 61 12.48 -9.11 -9.41
N ARG A 62 13.77 -9.12 -9.04
CA ARG A 62 14.40 -8.09 -8.18
C ARG A 62 14.27 -6.68 -8.76
N LEU A 63 14.25 -6.57 -10.09
CA LEU A 63 14.04 -5.30 -10.79
C LEU A 63 12.68 -4.69 -10.45
N LEU A 64 11.62 -5.50 -10.38
CA LEU A 64 10.28 -5.01 -10.05
C LEU A 64 10.23 -4.51 -8.60
N LEU A 65 10.85 -5.23 -7.66
CA LEU A 65 10.98 -4.76 -6.28
C LEU A 65 11.74 -3.42 -6.22
N PHE A 66 12.85 -3.32 -6.95
CA PHE A 66 13.63 -2.08 -7.03
C PHE A 66 12.79 -0.92 -7.57
N LEU A 67 12.02 -1.13 -8.65
CA LEU A 67 11.14 -0.11 -9.21
C LEU A 67 10.05 0.32 -8.23
N VAL A 68 9.42 -0.62 -7.50
CA VAL A 68 8.42 -0.29 -6.48
C VAL A 68 9.04 0.53 -5.35
N VAL A 69 10.20 0.11 -4.85
CA VAL A 69 10.92 0.85 -3.79
C VAL A 69 11.34 2.23 -4.28
N ALA A 70 11.84 2.36 -5.51
CA ALA A 70 12.22 3.63 -6.10
C ALA A 70 11.01 4.56 -6.26
N LEU A 71 9.88 4.03 -6.75
CA LEU A 71 8.65 4.81 -6.93
C LEU A 71 8.10 5.30 -5.59
N VAL A 72 8.06 4.42 -4.57
CA VAL A 72 7.63 4.79 -3.21
C VAL A 72 8.61 5.76 -2.57
N GLY A 73 9.91 5.61 -2.80
CA GLY A 73 10.94 6.50 -2.30
C GLY A 73 10.86 7.90 -2.92
N ILE A 74 10.70 7.99 -4.24
CA ILE A 74 10.57 9.28 -4.95
C ILE A 74 9.26 9.97 -4.56
N GLY A 75 8.13 9.25 -4.57
CA GLY A 75 6.84 9.81 -4.19
C GLY A 75 6.80 10.20 -2.71
N GLY A 76 7.37 9.39 -1.83
CA GLY A 76 7.54 9.69 -0.42
C GLY A 76 8.42 10.91 -0.17
N TRP A 77 9.53 11.04 -0.91
CA TRP A 77 10.36 12.24 -0.88
C TRP A 77 9.58 13.49 -1.30
N MET A 78 8.81 13.41 -2.39
CA MET A 78 7.99 14.53 -2.83
C MET A 78 6.94 14.92 -1.78
N ALA A 79 6.30 13.95 -1.14
CA ALA A 79 5.33 14.20 -0.07
C ALA A 79 5.99 14.79 1.19
N LEU A 80 7.19 14.35 1.57
CA LEU A 80 7.91 14.88 2.74
C LEU A 80 8.52 16.27 2.48
N ASN A 81 8.92 16.55 1.24
CA ASN A 81 9.44 17.85 0.82
C ASN A 81 8.30 18.77 0.33
N ALA A 82 7.10 18.64 0.88
CA ALA A 82 5.96 19.44 0.49
C ALA A 82 6.13 20.92 0.88
N THR A 83 5.70 21.82 0.01
CA THR A 83 5.90 23.27 0.20
C THR A 83 4.83 23.94 1.06
N SER A 84 3.64 23.36 1.12
CA SER A 84 2.52 23.92 1.86
C SER A 84 1.59 22.84 2.40
N ILE A 85 0.73 23.23 3.32
CA ILE A 85 -0.41 22.44 3.76
C ILE A 85 -1.67 23.29 3.56
N TYR A 86 -2.69 22.67 2.98
CA TYR A 86 -3.99 23.27 2.83
C TYR A 86 -4.72 23.24 4.17
N ASP A 87 -5.06 24.42 4.67
CA ASP A 87 -5.92 24.60 5.83
C ASP A 87 -7.37 24.71 5.35
N SER A 88 -8.19 23.72 5.70
CA SER A 88 -9.61 23.69 5.31
C SER A 88 -10.47 24.69 6.05
N ASP A 89 -10.06 25.11 7.26
CA ASP A 89 -10.85 26.01 8.11
C ASP A 89 -10.72 27.45 7.62
N PHE A 90 -9.52 27.82 7.14
CA PHE A 90 -9.23 29.14 6.61
C PHE A 90 -9.16 29.18 5.07
N HIS A 91 -9.35 28.05 4.38
CA HIS A 91 -9.23 27.90 2.93
C HIS A 91 -7.92 28.48 2.35
N THR A 92 -6.82 28.41 3.10
CA THR A 92 -5.52 28.98 2.72
C THR A 92 -4.41 27.94 2.74
N PHE A 93 -3.39 28.14 1.90
CA PHE A 93 -2.18 27.33 1.92
C PHE A 93 -1.18 27.93 2.90
N VAL A 94 -0.91 27.22 3.99
CA VAL A 94 0.10 27.62 4.97
C VAL A 94 1.46 27.05 4.53
N PRO A 95 2.50 27.87 4.35
CA PRO A 95 3.80 27.39 3.92
C PRO A 95 4.42 26.50 5.00
N LEU A 96 4.96 25.35 4.59
CA LEU A 96 5.75 24.48 5.47
C LEU A 96 7.24 24.77 5.30
N ARG A 97 8.02 24.42 6.33
CA ARG A 97 9.48 24.48 6.25
C ARG A 97 9.96 23.32 5.38
N ASN A 98 10.37 23.63 4.15
CA ASN A 98 10.96 22.67 3.24
C ASN A 98 12.25 22.08 3.82
N PHE A 99 12.39 20.75 3.79
CA PHE A 99 13.64 20.09 4.14
C PHE A 99 14.73 20.40 3.10
N ALA A 100 14.37 20.45 1.82
CA ALA A 100 15.28 20.78 0.73
C ALA A 100 14.58 21.65 -0.33
N PRO A 101 14.58 22.99 -0.17
CA PRO A 101 13.83 23.91 -1.03
C PRO A 101 14.30 23.96 -2.50
N ARG A 102 15.47 23.39 -2.82
CA ARG A 102 16.00 23.30 -4.20
C ARG A 102 15.64 21.99 -4.91
N LEU A 103 15.11 21.01 -4.18
CA LEU A 103 14.75 19.70 -4.72
C LEU A 103 13.23 19.65 -4.96
N ALA A 104 12.81 18.76 -5.85
CA ALA A 104 11.40 18.57 -6.15
C ALA A 104 10.61 18.18 -4.89
N GLY A 105 9.40 18.72 -4.78
CA GLY A 105 8.49 18.57 -3.65
C GLY A 105 7.06 18.71 -4.12
N SER A 106 6.09 18.18 -3.37
CA SER A 106 4.68 18.37 -3.66
C SER A 106 4.18 19.72 -3.17
N VAL A 107 3.05 20.18 -3.70
CA VAL A 107 2.45 21.45 -3.27
C VAL A 107 1.81 21.28 -1.90
N ASP A 108 0.93 20.29 -1.75
CA ASP A 108 0.19 20.03 -0.52
C ASP A 108 0.68 18.77 0.20
N PHE A 109 1.02 18.90 1.48
CA PHE A 109 1.49 17.79 2.31
C PHE A 109 0.39 16.74 2.56
N ALA A 110 -0.78 17.17 3.03
CA ALA A 110 -1.80 16.27 3.57
C ALA A 110 -2.38 15.34 2.50
N ILE A 111 -2.73 15.92 1.35
CA ILE A 111 -3.24 15.20 0.17
C ILE A 111 -2.14 14.30 -0.38
N SER A 112 -0.94 14.82 -0.60
CA SER A 112 0.15 14.02 -1.19
C SER A 112 0.52 12.83 -0.31
N ALA A 113 0.59 13.01 1.01
CA ALA A 113 0.85 11.92 1.95
C ALA A 113 -0.27 10.86 1.92
N ALA A 114 -1.53 11.29 1.90
CA ALA A 114 -2.67 10.37 1.82
C ALA A 114 -2.69 9.55 0.52
N TRP A 115 -2.42 10.18 -0.63
CA TRP A 115 -2.32 9.49 -1.92
C TRP A 115 -1.10 8.58 -1.99
N MET A 116 0.04 9.00 -1.44
CA MET A 116 1.25 8.18 -1.39
C MET A 116 1.04 6.91 -0.56
N LEU A 117 0.42 7.02 0.61
CA LEU A 117 0.06 5.86 1.44
C LEU A 117 -0.85 4.90 0.66
N ARG A 118 -1.92 5.40 0.04
CA ARG A 118 -2.87 4.60 -0.73
C ARG A 118 -2.18 3.89 -1.91
N GLY A 119 -1.36 4.63 -2.67
CA GLY A 119 -0.61 4.09 -3.79
C GLY A 119 0.37 3.00 -3.36
N ALA A 120 1.09 3.21 -2.25
CA ALA A 120 1.99 2.21 -1.70
C ALA A 120 1.26 0.94 -1.27
N LEU A 121 0.12 1.07 -0.58
CA LEU A 121 -0.71 -0.06 -0.16
C LEU A 121 -1.25 -0.86 -1.36
N LEU A 122 -1.69 -0.17 -2.42
CA LEU A 122 -2.15 -0.81 -3.66
C LEU A 122 -1.01 -1.54 -4.38
N LEU A 123 0.19 -0.94 -4.49
CA LEU A 123 1.35 -1.61 -5.07
C LEU A 123 1.72 -2.86 -4.26
N CYS A 124 1.66 -2.79 -2.93
CA CYS A 124 1.90 -3.95 -2.08
C CYS A 124 0.85 -5.04 -2.28
N ALA A 125 -0.42 -4.68 -2.46
CA ALA A 125 -1.48 -5.61 -2.79
C ALA A 125 -1.24 -6.31 -4.15
N ILE A 126 -0.80 -5.56 -5.16
CA ILE A 126 -0.43 -6.13 -6.46
C ILE A 126 0.74 -7.12 -6.32
N LEU A 127 1.80 -6.73 -5.60
CA LEU A 127 2.95 -7.61 -5.32
C LEU A 127 2.51 -8.90 -4.62
N PHE A 128 1.59 -8.78 -3.66
CA PHE A 128 1.03 -9.91 -2.94
C PHE A 128 0.28 -10.86 -3.87
N VAL A 129 -0.59 -10.33 -4.73
CA VAL A 129 -1.31 -11.13 -5.74
C VAL A 129 -0.34 -11.80 -6.72
N VAL A 130 0.71 -11.11 -7.15
CA VAL A 130 1.75 -11.69 -8.01
C VAL A 130 2.46 -12.85 -7.31
N ASP A 131 2.90 -12.72 -6.05
CA ASP A 131 3.50 -13.84 -5.31
C ASP A 131 2.53 -15.02 -5.12
N LEU A 132 1.24 -14.74 -4.91
CA LEU A 132 0.21 -15.78 -4.82
C LEU A 132 0.04 -16.53 -6.15
N SER A 133 -0.01 -15.80 -7.26
CA SER A 133 -0.24 -16.36 -8.61
C SER A 133 0.85 -17.34 -9.05
N GLN A 134 2.08 -17.18 -8.56
CA GLN A 134 3.18 -18.08 -8.91
C GLN A 134 3.08 -19.47 -8.26
N SER A 135 2.16 -19.68 -7.32
CA SER A 135 1.93 -21.00 -6.72
C SER A 135 0.85 -21.76 -7.51
N ASN A 136 1.27 -22.64 -8.43
CA ASN A 136 0.38 -23.49 -9.25
C ASN A 136 -0.74 -24.21 -8.47
N ARG A 137 -0.47 -24.62 -7.23
CA ARG A 137 -1.44 -25.30 -6.37
C ARG A 137 -2.63 -24.42 -5.94
N TRP A 138 -2.49 -23.09 -6.01
CA TRP A 138 -3.51 -22.15 -5.53
C TRP A 138 -4.39 -21.62 -6.65
N LEU A 139 -3.82 -21.36 -7.84
CA LEU A 139 -4.59 -21.10 -9.06
C LEU A 139 -5.63 -22.18 -9.33
N LEU A 140 -5.26 -23.45 -9.14
CA LEU A 140 -6.18 -24.58 -9.28
C LEU A 140 -7.30 -24.57 -8.23
N ARG A 141 -7.03 -24.16 -6.97
CA ARG A 141 -8.08 -24.13 -5.94
C ARG A 141 -9.11 -23.03 -6.15
N LEU A 142 -8.67 -21.87 -6.66
CA LEU A 142 -9.55 -20.74 -6.98
C LEU A 142 -10.51 -21.03 -8.14
N TRP A 143 -10.13 -21.96 -9.02
CA TRP A 143 -10.96 -22.38 -10.16
C TRP A 143 -11.96 -23.49 -9.80
N PHE A 144 -11.66 -24.29 -8.78
CA PHE A 144 -12.50 -25.41 -8.33
C PHE A 144 -13.41 -25.06 -7.14
N THR A 145 -13.28 -23.88 -6.55
CA THR A 145 -14.24 -23.29 -5.59
C THR A 145 -15.08 -22.23 -6.29
#